data_AF-A0A9E4WRW7-F1
#
_entry.id   AF-A0A9E4WRW7-F1
#
_cell.length_a   1.000
_cell.length_b   1.000
_cell.length_c   1.000
_cell.angle_alpha   90.00
_cell.angle_beta   90.00
_cell.angle_gamma   90.00
#
_symmetry.space_group_name_H-M   'P 1'
#
loop_
_entity.id
_entity.type
_entity.pdbx_description
1 polymer ?
#
loop_
_entity_poly.entity_id
_entity_poly.type
_entity_poly.pdbx_seq_one_letter_code
_entity_poly.pdbx_strand_id
1 'polypeptide(L)'
;MGAWAENSGAGGNSGAAYVFQRDQGGTNNWGEVTKLIASDSQLQDHFGYSVAISGNTVLVGARQSFVEGNTGAAYVFQRDQGGSDNWGEVTKLTGSDAETDRQFGWSVAVNNDTAIVVALVPGAAYVFQRNQGGTDNWGEVKKLTGSGAQFSDEFGISLALDADTAVVGSWRHDAAGDDAGAAYIFSRDHGGTNNWGEVTKLTASDAEQQDHFGIGVAVSGDRALVGAHEKLGFNVGVAYVYERNEGGVDGWGEVKTLTASDAQTNDAFGWSVALSDDIAVVGAITEDGSGPVGFSSGAAYVFDLQLPKSTPLPPPIGGFALDSDLRSLPLETAAPHSAPSTVIVAAIAAAACLVTAGGVAWHARRRRRSP
;
A
#
# COMPACT_ATOMS: atom_id res chain seq x y z
N MET A 1 -7.58 5.13 -10.04
CA MET A 1 -7.43 3.76 -10.58
C MET A 1 -6.34 3.78 -11.64
N GLY A 2 -5.43 2.81 -11.65
CA GLY A 2 -4.38 2.70 -12.67
C GLY A 2 -4.74 1.69 -13.76
N ALA A 3 -4.31 1.95 -14.99
CA ALA A 3 -4.55 1.13 -16.18
C ALA A 3 -3.26 1.01 -17.02
N TRP A 4 -2.22 0.41 -16.44
CA TRP A 4 -0.86 0.36 -17.02
C TRP A 4 -0.75 -0.33 -18.39
N ALA A 5 -1.63 -1.29 -18.69
CA ALA A 5 -1.63 -2.01 -19.96
C ALA A 5 -2.44 -1.30 -21.06
N GLU A 6 -3.07 -0.16 -20.74
CA GLU A 6 -3.87 0.56 -21.70
C GLU A 6 -3.00 1.19 -22.80
N ASN A 7 -3.51 1.22 -24.03
CA ASN A 7 -2.97 2.08 -25.07
C ASN A 7 -3.61 3.47 -24.96
N SER A 8 -2.87 4.41 -24.39
CA SER A 8 -3.30 5.80 -24.19
C SER A 8 -3.05 6.71 -25.40
N GLY A 9 -2.65 6.14 -26.55
CA GLY A 9 -2.40 6.87 -27.80
C GLY A 9 -0.92 6.92 -28.21
N ALA A 10 0.00 6.53 -27.32
CA ALA A 10 1.44 6.47 -27.57
C ALA A 10 1.95 5.06 -27.93
N GLY A 11 1.07 4.05 -27.97
CA GLY A 11 1.42 2.65 -28.27
C GLY A 11 0.87 1.68 -27.22
N GLY A 12 1.06 0.37 -27.44
CA GLY A 12 0.64 -0.65 -26.48
C GLY A 12 1.29 -0.46 -25.10
N ASN A 13 0.48 -0.57 -24.04
CA ASN A 13 0.92 -0.46 -22.64
C ASN A 13 1.62 0.87 -22.29
N SER A 14 1.31 1.97 -22.99
CA SER A 14 1.75 3.31 -22.58
C SER A 14 1.12 3.72 -21.24
N GLY A 15 -0.09 3.21 -20.95
CA GLY A 15 -0.75 3.30 -19.67
C GLY A 15 -1.56 4.58 -19.45
N ALA A 16 -2.49 4.51 -18.50
CA ALA A 16 -3.33 5.62 -18.08
C ALA A 16 -3.68 5.50 -16.58
N ALA A 17 -4.14 6.59 -15.98
CA ALA A 17 -4.78 6.57 -14.66
C ALA A 17 -6.10 7.35 -14.71
N TYR A 18 -7.08 6.93 -13.93
CA TYR A 18 -8.43 7.49 -13.91
C TYR A 18 -8.76 8.01 -12.52
N VAL A 19 -9.30 9.21 -12.46
CA VAL A 19 -9.83 9.83 -11.24
C VAL A 19 -11.34 9.64 -11.22
N PHE A 20 -11.85 9.06 -10.13
CA PHE A 20 -13.27 8.89 -9.89
C PHE A 20 -13.68 9.75 -8.69
N GLN A 21 -14.89 10.29 -8.72
CA GLN A 21 -15.44 11.08 -7.63
C GLN A 21 -16.85 10.61 -7.29
N ARG A 22 -17.17 10.59 -5.99
CA ARG A 22 -18.52 10.30 -5.52
C ARG A 22 -19.46 11.43 -5.93
N ASP A 23 -20.69 11.05 -6.25
CA ASP A 23 -21.75 11.89 -6.78
C ASP A 23 -21.50 12.43 -8.21
N GLN A 24 -20.39 12.05 -8.84
CA GLN A 24 -20.13 12.37 -10.24
C GLN A 24 -21.06 11.57 -11.14
N GLY A 25 -21.89 12.27 -11.92
CA GLY A 25 -22.92 11.65 -12.76
C GLY A 25 -24.20 11.23 -12.00
N GLY A 26 -24.38 11.65 -10.75
CA GLY A 26 -25.62 11.45 -9.97
C GLY A 26 -25.38 11.05 -8.51
N THR A 27 -26.37 11.29 -7.65
CA THR A 27 -26.27 11.00 -6.20
C THR A 27 -25.95 9.53 -5.92
N ASN A 28 -25.00 9.30 -5.01
CA ASN A 28 -24.43 8.02 -4.62
C ASN A 28 -23.78 7.22 -5.77
N ASN A 29 -23.38 7.87 -6.85
CA ASN A 29 -22.63 7.23 -7.94
C ASN A 29 -21.13 7.56 -7.86
N TRP A 30 -20.26 6.63 -8.22
CA TRP A 30 -18.86 6.95 -8.52
C TRP A 30 -18.72 7.13 -10.03
N GLY A 31 -18.49 8.38 -10.45
CA GLY A 31 -18.30 8.71 -11.86
C GLY A 31 -16.85 9.03 -12.16
N GLU A 32 -16.41 8.69 -13.38
CA GLU A 32 -15.13 9.13 -13.91
C GLU A 32 -15.15 10.66 -14.07
N VAL A 33 -14.13 11.31 -13.52
CA VAL A 33 -13.92 12.76 -13.63
C VAL A 33 -12.97 13.05 -14.79
N THR A 34 -11.86 12.32 -14.85
CA THR A 34 -10.84 12.53 -15.87
C THR A 34 -9.92 11.33 -16.02
N LYS A 35 -9.30 11.26 -17.19
CA LYS A 35 -8.21 10.37 -17.54
C LYS A 35 -6.89 11.14 -17.55
N LEU A 36 -5.94 10.66 -16.77
CA LEU A 36 -4.58 11.16 -16.66
C LEU A 36 -3.66 10.33 -17.57
N ILE A 37 -2.79 11.02 -18.30
CA ILE A 37 -1.73 10.45 -19.14
C ILE A 37 -0.47 11.28 -18.91
N ALA A 38 0.70 10.64 -18.97
CA ALA A 38 1.97 11.35 -18.93
C ALA A 38 2.15 12.25 -20.17
N SER A 39 2.63 13.47 -19.97
CA SER A 39 2.88 14.44 -21.03
C SER A 39 3.92 13.98 -22.06
N ASP A 40 4.84 13.11 -21.62
CA ASP A 40 5.91 12.51 -22.43
C ASP A 40 5.67 11.02 -22.73
N SER A 41 4.42 10.54 -22.60
CA SER A 41 4.06 9.12 -22.71
C SER A 41 4.63 8.44 -23.96
N GLN A 42 5.24 7.27 -23.75
CA GLN A 42 5.83 6.39 -24.75
C GLN A 42 5.23 4.98 -24.68
N LEU A 43 5.54 4.19 -25.70
CA LEU A 43 5.25 2.76 -25.76
C LEU A 43 5.81 2.04 -24.51
N GLN A 44 4.97 1.24 -23.86
CA GLN A 44 5.33 0.39 -22.71
C GLN A 44 5.73 1.12 -21.41
N ASP A 45 5.50 2.44 -21.28
CA ASP A 45 5.79 3.20 -20.05
C ASP A 45 5.13 2.61 -18.79
N HIS A 46 4.04 1.86 -18.97
CA HIS A 46 3.26 1.28 -17.88
C HIS A 46 2.76 2.35 -16.89
N PHE A 47 2.43 3.55 -17.38
CA PHE A 47 1.87 4.61 -16.56
C PHE A 47 0.57 4.16 -15.90
N GLY A 48 0.42 4.40 -14.60
CA GLY A 48 -0.70 3.85 -13.83
C GLY A 48 -0.43 2.44 -13.33
N TYR A 49 0.84 2.03 -13.25
CA TYR A 49 1.20 0.77 -12.60
C TYR A 49 0.95 0.82 -11.09
N SER A 50 1.33 1.94 -10.48
CA SER A 50 1.02 2.28 -9.11
C SER A 50 0.39 3.67 -9.07
N VAL A 51 -0.54 3.89 -8.15
CA VAL A 51 -1.24 5.17 -7.99
C VAL A 51 -1.42 5.46 -6.51
N ALA A 52 -1.34 6.72 -6.12
CA ALA A 52 -1.70 7.19 -4.78
C ALA A 52 -2.38 8.56 -4.88
N ILE A 53 -3.26 8.87 -3.93
CA ILE A 53 -3.97 10.15 -3.88
C ILE A 53 -4.04 10.65 -2.44
N SER A 54 -3.77 11.94 -2.25
CA SER A 54 -3.97 12.63 -0.98
C SER A 54 -4.48 14.03 -1.25
N GLY A 55 -5.72 14.30 -0.80
CA GLY A 55 -6.42 15.55 -1.09
C GLY A 55 -6.47 15.84 -2.59
N ASN A 56 -5.81 16.93 -3.00
CA ASN A 56 -5.76 17.43 -4.37
C ASN A 56 -4.52 16.98 -5.15
N THR A 57 -3.73 16.05 -4.63
CA THR A 57 -2.51 15.56 -5.26
C THR A 57 -2.67 14.08 -5.62
N VAL A 58 -2.42 13.73 -6.87
CA VAL A 58 -2.34 12.36 -7.37
C VAL A 58 -0.90 12.08 -7.79
N LEU A 59 -0.37 10.93 -7.37
CA LEU A 59 0.94 10.44 -7.77
C LEU A 59 0.75 9.16 -8.58
N VAL A 60 1.36 9.09 -9.75
CA VAL A 60 1.23 7.94 -10.66
C VAL A 60 2.60 7.40 -11.05
N GLY A 61 2.86 6.13 -10.79
CA GLY A 61 4.08 5.44 -11.19
C GLY A 61 4.01 4.92 -12.63
N ALA A 62 5.14 5.03 -13.33
CA ALA A 62 5.39 4.52 -14.68
C ALA A 62 6.73 3.76 -14.65
N ARG A 63 6.67 2.47 -14.32
CA ARG A 63 7.84 1.67 -13.90
C ARG A 63 8.76 1.15 -15.02
N GLN A 64 8.51 1.47 -16.29
CA GLN A 64 9.07 0.71 -17.41
C GLN A 64 10.58 0.48 -17.31
N SER A 65 11.00 -0.78 -17.56
CA SER A 65 12.36 -1.28 -17.30
C SER A 65 12.95 -2.14 -18.41
N PHE A 66 12.30 -2.21 -19.57
CA PHE A 66 12.66 -3.15 -20.66
C PHE A 66 13.26 -2.49 -21.89
N VAL A 67 13.38 -1.16 -21.88
CA VAL A 67 14.08 -0.39 -22.91
C VAL A 67 15.38 0.13 -22.30
N GLU A 68 16.49 -0.09 -22.98
CA GLU A 68 17.81 0.38 -22.55
C GLU A 68 17.77 1.92 -22.39
N GLY A 69 18.08 2.40 -21.18
CA GLY A 69 18.05 3.82 -20.83
C GLY A 69 16.73 4.35 -20.24
N ASN A 70 15.67 3.53 -20.11
CA ASN A 70 14.47 3.91 -19.37
C ASN A 70 14.49 3.30 -17.96
N THR A 71 14.53 4.17 -16.96
CA THR A 71 14.67 3.81 -15.54
C THR A 71 13.37 3.93 -14.76
N GLY A 72 12.29 4.32 -15.45
CA GLY A 72 10.98 4.57 -14.88
C GLY A 72 10.87 5.97 -14.27
N ALA A 73 9.65 6.36 -13.94
CA ALA A 73 9.33 7.67 -13.39
C ALA A 73 8.07 7.61 -12.53
N ALA A 74 7.81 8.68 -11.79
CA ALA A 74 6.49 8.96 -11.25
C ALA A 74 6.05 10.37 -11.62
N TYR A 75 4.76 10.60 -11.70
CA TYR A 75 4.19 11.85 -12.17
C TYR A 75 3.23 12.40 -11.13
N VAL A 76 3.42 13.68 -10.79
CA VAL A 76 2.53 14.39 -9.86
C VAL A 76 1.49 15.13 -10.68
N PHE A 77 0.22 14.85 -10.40
CA PHE A 77 -0.93 15.60 -10.90
C PHE A 77 -1.57 16.35 -9.75
N GLN A 78 -1.99 17.59 -10.00
CA GLN A 78 -2.73 18.38 -9.01
C GLN A 78 -4.05 18.88 -9.57
N ARG A 79 -5.06 18.92 -8.71
CA ARG A 79 -6.33 19.58 -8.98
C ARG A 79 -6.09 21.08 -9.12
N ASP A 80 -6.84 21.71 -9.99
CA ASP A 80 -6.76 23.12 -10.37
C ASP A 80 -5.50 23.51 -11.18
N GLN A 81 -4.62 22.55 -11.47
CA GLN A 81 -3.46 22.77 -12.33
C GLN A 81 -3.89 22.90 -13.80
N GLY A 82 -3.61 24.06 -14.39
CA GLY A 82 -4.03 24.38 -15.76
C GLY A 82 -5.50 24.82 -15.88
N GLY A 83 -6.17 25.15 -14.77
CA GLY A 83 -7.52 25.72 -14.75
C GLY A 83 -8.39 25.13 -13.62
N SER A 84 -9.44 25.87 -13.23
CA SER A 84 -10.38 25.44 -12.17
C SER A 84 -10.95 24.06 -12.43
N ASP A 85 -10.94 23.21 -11.41
CA ASP A 85 -11.39 21.82 -11.39
C ASP A 85 -10.69 20.89 -12.38
N ASN A 86 -9.59 21.33 -13.00
CA ASN A 86 -8.82 20.51 -13.92
C ASN A 86 -7.72 19.73 -13.19
N TRP A 87 -7.42 18.52 -13.63
CA TRP A 87 -6.27 17.78 -13.13
C TRP A 87 -5.13 17.90 -14.13
N GLY A 88 -4.10 18.66 -13.77
CA GLY A 88 -2.93 18.90 -14.61
C GLY A 88 -1.68 18.23 -14.06
N GLU A 89 -0.80 17.78 -14.96
CA GLU A 89 0.55 17.33 -14.60
C GLU A 89 1.36 18.53 -14.09
N VAL A 90 1.98 18.37 -12.93
CA VAL A 90 2.82 19.37 -12.29
C VAL A 90 4.29 19.09 -12.58
N THR A 91 4.72 17.84 -12.39
CA THR A 91 6.11 17.45 -12.62
C THR A 91 6.24 15.94 -12.81
N LYS A 92 7.32 15.56 -13.50
CA LYS A 92 7.89 14.22 -13.51
C LYS A 92 8.95 14.11 -12.41
N LEU A 93 8.92 13.03 -11.65
CA LEU A 93 9.87 12.68 -10.60
C LEU A 93 10.76 11.53 -11.10
N THR A 94 12.05 11.68 -10.86
CA THR A 94 13.10 10.68 -11.12
C THR A 94 14.05 10.65 -9.93
N GLY A 95 14.65 9.50 -9.63
CA GLY A 95 15.65 9.38 -8.56
C GLY A 95 16.95 10.13 -8.91
N SER A 96 17.67 10.61 -7.89
CA SER A 96 18.95 11.29 -8.06
C SER A 96 20.04 10.41 -8.71
N ASP A 97 19.90 9.09 -8.62
CA ASP A 97 20.73 8.09 -9.30
C ASP A 97 19.95 7.29 -10.38
N ALA A 98 18.99 7.97 -11.02
CA ALA A 98 18.14 7.43 -12.07
C ALA A 98 18.88 6.81 -13.27
N GLU A 99 20.19 6.94 -13.44
CA GLU A 99 20.94 6.20 -14.48
C GLU A 99 21.13 4.71 -14.12
N THR A 100 20.95 4.35 -12.86
CA THR A 100 21.18 2.98 -12.35
C THR A 100 19.93 2.29 -11.81
N ASP A 101 18.87 3.03 -11.53
CA ASP A 101 17.67 2.51 -10.88
C ASP A 101 16.71 1.92 -11.91
N ARG A 102 16.60 0.59 -11.95
CA ARG A 102 15.63 -0.07 -12.82
C ARG A 102 14.31 -0.17 -12.05
N GLN A 103 13.22 0.32 -12.66
CA GLN A 103 11.85 0.28 -12.15
C GLN A 103 11.46 1.35 -11.12
N PHE A 104 12.00 2.57 -11.24
CA PHE A 104 11.47 3.72 -10.50
C PHE A 104 9.98 3.94 -10.83
N GLY A 105 9.15 4.17 -9.81
CA GLY A 105 7.69 4.20 -9.98
C GLY A 105 7.02 2.83 -9.80
N TRP A 106 7.75 1.82 -9.29
CA TRP A 106 7.18 0.51 -8.96
C TRP A 106 6.04 0.63 -7.95
N SER A 107 6.30 1.30 -6.82
CA SER A 107 5.33 1.62 -5.81
C SER A 107 5.40 3.11 -5.48
N VAL A 108 4.25 3.72 -5.21
CA VAL A 108 4.14 5.14 -4.91
C VAL A 108 3.20 5.37 -3.74
N ALA A 109 3.53 6.34 -2.91
CA ALA A 109 2.66 6.83 -1.85
C ALA A 109 2.75 8.36 -1.77
N VAL A 110 1.65 9.02 -1.43
CA VAL A 110 1.61 10.47 -1.25
C VAL A 110 0.75 10.82 -0.04
N ASN A 111 1.23 11.71 0.80
CA ASN A 111 0.48 12.29 1.89
C ASN A 111 0.76 13.80 1.91
N ASN A 112 -0.24 14.61 1.56
CA ASN A 112 -0.13 16.06 1.44
C ASN A 112 1.08 16.49 0.57
N ASP A 113 2.12 17.02 1.20
CA ASP A 113 3.31 17.59 0.57
C ASP A 113 4.50 16.61 0.52
N THR A 114 4.31 15.36 0.93
CA THR A 114 5.33 14.32 0.90
C THR A 114 4.92 13.21 -0.06
N ALA A 115 5.82 12.86 -0.97
CA ALA A 115 5.68 11.76 -1.90
C ALA A 115 6.83 10.78 -1.70
N ILE A 116 6.56 9.49 -1.78
CA ILE A 116 7.57 8.44 -1.76
C ILE A 116 7.40 7.61 -3.02
N VAL A 117 8.50 7.39 -3.73
CA VAL A 117 8.54 6.57 -4.95
C VAL A 117 9.61 5.50 -4.82
N VAL A 118 9.25 4.26 -5.10
CA VAL A 118 10.18 3.13 -5.07
C VAL A 118 10.80 2.89 -6.43
N ALA A 119 12.10 2.60 -6.45
CA ALA A 119 12.76 1.81 -7.48
C ALA A 119 13.08 0.42 -6.93
N LEU A 120 12.52 -0.63 -7.54
CA LEU A 120 12.61 -1.99 -6.99
C LEU A 120 14.00 -2.62 -7.14
N VAL A 121 14.81 -2.16 -8.10
CA VAL A 121 16.10 -2.78 -8.43
C VAL A 121 17.19 -1.69 -8.50
N PRO A 122 18.11 -1.60 -7.51
CA PRO A 122 18.45 -2.57 -6.46
C PRO A 122 17.56 -2.56 -5.19
N GLY A 123 16.48 -1.77 -5.16
CA GLY A 123 15.57 -1.67 -4.01
C GLY A 123 15.88 -0.44 -3.17
N ALA A 124 15.20 0.67 -3.47
CA ALA A 124 15.29 1.90 -2.70
C ALA A 124 13.99 2.71 -2.80
N ALA A 125 13.69 3.49 -1.77
CA ALA A 125 12.56 4.43 -1.77
C ALA A 125 13.05 5.87 -1.68
N TYR A 126 12.51 6.74 -2.52
CA TYR A 126 12.94 8.13 -2.68
C TYR A 126 11.85 9.04 -2.16
N VAL A 127 12.19 9.86 -1.17
CA VAL A 127 11.28 10.82 -0.55
C VAL A 127 11.43 12.15 -1.27
N PHE A 128 10.32 12.65 -1.79
CA PHE A 128 10.18 13.96 -2.39
C PHE A 128 9.31 14.84 -1.50
N GLN A 129 9.73 16.09 -1.33
CA GLN A 129 8.98 17.09 -0.59
C GLN A 129 8.58 18.24 -1.52
N ARG A 130 7.32 18.65 -1.45
CA ARG A 130 6.86 19.89 -2.08
C ARG A 130 7.56 21.10 -1.46
N ASN A 131 7.79 22.11 -2.28
CA ASN A 131 8.55 23.33 -2.00
C ASN A 131 10.08 23.12 -1.85
N GLN A 132 10.58 21.90 -2.05
CA GLN A 132 12.01 21.65 -2.03
C GLN A 132 12.65 22.13 -3.34
N GLY A 133 13.57 23.09 -3.25
CA GLY A 133 14.19 23.71 -4.43
C GLY A 133 13.39 24.88 -5.04
N GLY A 134 12.32 25.33 -4.38
CA GLY A 134 11.51 26.49 -4.80
C GLY A 134 10.02 26.27 -4.57
N THR A 135 9.23 27.34 -4.55
CA THR A 135 7.76 27.28 -4.38
C THR A 135 7.13 26.32 -5.39
N ASP A 136 6.28 25.42 -4.90
CA ASP A 136 5.57 24.38 -5.64
C ASP A 136 6.44 23.35 -6.39
N ASN A 137 7.76 23.41 -6.21
CA ASN A 137 8.65 22.40 -6.76
C ASN A 137 8.66 21.13 -5.89
N TRP A 138 8.77 19.96 -6.52
CA TRP A 138 8.98 18.71 -5.80
C TRP A 138 10.45 18.32 -5.91
N GLY A 139 11.16 18.35 -4.79
CA GLY A 139 12.57 17.98 -4.74
C GLY A 139 12.80 16.74 -3.90
N GLU A 140 13.70 15.87 -4.35
CA GLU A 140 14.18 14.74 -3.56
C GLU A 140 14.88 15.26 -2.29
N VAL A 141 14.51 14.72 -1.13
CA VAL A 141 15.09 15.06 0.17
C VAL A 141 15.81 13.87 0.81
N LYS A 142 15.48 12.64 0.42
CA LYS A 142 16.08 11.43 0.99
C LYS A 142 15.95 10.22 0.07
N LYS A 143 17.00 9.39 0.05
CA LYS A 143 16.95 7.98 -0.37
C LYS A 143 16.92 7.08 0.87
N LEU A 144 15.94 6.20 0.95
CA LEU A 144 15.71 5.22 2.02
C LEU A 144 16.15 3.83 1.55
N THR A 145 16.84 3.12 2.42
CA THR A 145 17.30 1.74 2.24
C THR A 145 17.07 0.99 3.54
N GLY A 146 16.63 -0.27 3.47
CA GLY A 146 16.47 -1.11 4.65
C GLY A 146 17.79 -1.61 5.21
N SER A 147 17.99 -1.51 6.53
CA SER A 147 19.17 -2.05 7.19
C SER A 147 19.26 -3.57 7.00
N GLY A 148 20.41 -4.00 6.48
CA GLY A 148 20.67 -5.41 6.15
C GLY A 148 19.99 -5.93 4.88
N ALA A 149 19.21 -5.11 4.17
CA ALA A 149 18.59 -5.53 2.90
C ALA A 149 19.65 -5.70 1.80
N GLN A 150 19.53 -6.78 1.05
CA GLN A 150 20.35 -7.10 -0.11
C GLN A 150 19.57 -6.85 -1.41
N PHE A 151 20.28 -6.89 -2.54
CA PHE A 151 19.72 -6.66 -3.87
C PHE A 151 18.52 -7.58 -4.22
N SER A 152 18.53 -8.82 -3.72
CA SER A 152 17.51 -9.84 -3.96
C SER A 152 16.26 -9.70 -3.09
N ASP A 153 16.31 -8.87 -2.05
CA ASP A 153 15.31 -8.87 -0.98
C ASP A 153 14.04 -8.08 -1.35
N GLU A 154 14.07 -7.45 -2.53
CA GLU A 154 12.98 -6.68 -3.13
C GLU A 154 12.44 -5.59 -2.20
N PHE A 155 13.35 -4.88 -1.52
CA PHE A 155 13.01 -3.71 -0.71
C PHE A 155 12.22 -2.70 -1.55
N GLY A 156 11.01 -2.36 -1.09
CA GLY A 156 10.10 -1.48 -1.80
C GLY A 156 9.01 -2.20 -2.61
N ILE A 157 8.93 -3.54 -2.54
CA ILE A 157 7.85 -4.31 -3.20
C ILE A 157 6.45 -3.75 -2.88
N SER A 158 6.28 -3.29 -1.64
CA SER A 158 5.09 -2.64 -1.11
C SER A 158 5.49 -1.39 -0.31
N LEU A 159 4.61 -0.40 -0.30
CA LEU A 159 4.84 0.91 0.33
C LEU A 159 3.53 1.44 0.88
N ALA A 160 3.57 1.97 2.09
CA ALA A 160 2.49 2.77 2.67
C ALA A 160 3.07 4.02 3.34
N LEU A 161 2.29 5.10 3.36
CA LEU A 161 2.66 6.38 3.96
C LEU A 161 1.43 6.97 4.64
N ASP A 162 1.55 7.27 5.92
CA ASP A 162 0.59 8.09 6.65
C ASP A 162 1.31 9.17 7.45
N ALA A 163 0.93 10.42 7.20
CA ALA A 163 1.62 11.61 7.68
C ALA A 163 3.14 11.50 7.50
N ASP A 164 3.87 11.38 8.61
CA ASP A 164 5.33 11.33 8.68
C ASP A 164 5.88 9.90 8.88
N THR A 165 5.06 8.86 8.76
CA THR A 165 5.43 7.45 8.93
C THR A 165 5.27 6.69 7.61
N ALA A 166 6.35 6.05 7.15
CA ALA A 166 6.35 5.19 5.98
C ALA A 166 6.65 3.74 6.36
N VAL A 167 6.00 2.79 5.70
CA VAL A 167 6.26 1.36 5.83
C VAL A 167 6.67 0.81 4.48
N VAL A 168 7.81 0.13 4.42
CA VAL A 168 8.38 -0.41 3.19
C VAL A 168 8.58 -1.91 3.34
N GLY A 169 7.95 -2.70 2.46
CA GLY A 169 8.08 -4.16 2.47
C GLY A 169 9.34 -4.66 1.77
N SER A 170 9.84 -5.81 2.21
CA SER A 170 10.98 -6.54 1.63
C SER A 170 10.74 -8.04 1.80
N TRP A 171 9.77 -8.57 1.05
CA TRP A 171 9.24 -9.93 1.22
C TRP A 171 10.24 -11.06 0.99
N ARG A 172 11.36 -10.79 0.32
CA ARG A 172 12.45 -11.74 0.10
C ARG A 172 13.64 -11.55 1.04
N HIS A 173 13.52 -10.71 2.05
CA HIS A 173 14.59 -10.54 3.03
C HIS A 173 14.76 -11.81 3.87
N ASP A 174 15.99 -12.26 4.06
CA ASP A 174 16.31 -13.47 4.83
C ASP A 174 16.31 -13.22 6.37
N ALA A 175 15.22 -12.65 6.91
CA ALA A 175 15.21 -12.18 8.30
C ALA A 175 15.19 -13.34 9.32
N ALA A 176 14.57 -14.47 8.96
CA ALA A 176 14.40 -15.65 9.80
C ALA A 176 14.54 -16.96 8.96
N GLY A 177 15.45 -16.96 7.99
CA GLY A 177 15.59 -18.00 6.95
C GLY A 177 15.27 -17.44 5.57
N ASP A 178 15.56 -18.22 4.52
CA ASP A 178 15.43 -17.73 3.13
C ASP A 178 14.03 -17.20 2.85
N ASP A 179 13.93 -16.00 2.27
CA ASP A 179 12.66 -15.37 1.88
C ASP A 179 11.62 -15.30 3.02
N ALA A 180 12.03 -15.29 4.30
CA ALA A 180 11.11 -15.12 5.43
C ALA A 180 10.38 -13.76 5.37
N GLY A 181 11.06 -12.76 4.83
CA GLY A 181 10.57 -11.40 4.61
C GLY A 181 10.80 -10.45 5.78
N ALA A 182 10.72 -9.15 5.48
CA ALA A 182 10.79 -8.06 6.44
C ALA A 182 9.91 -6.88 6.00
N ALA A 183 9.57 -6.01 6.94
CA ALA A 183 9.03 -4.68 6.65
C ALA A 183 9.78 -3.63 7.48
N TYR A 184 9.91 -2.43 6.98
CA TYR A 184 10.73 -1.37 7.60
C TYR A 184 9.86 -0.16 7.88
N ILE A 185 9.90 0.33 9.12
CA ILE A 185 9.27 1.59 9.50
C ILE A 185 10.31 2.71 9.35
N PHE A 186 9.98 3.71 8.56
CA PHE A 186 10.71 4.97 8.49
C PHE A 186 9.85 6.10 9.03
N SER A 187 10.47 7.07 9.70
CA SER A 187 9.79 8.27 10.18
C SER A 187 10.56 9.51 9.80
N ARG A 188 9.84 10.58 9.49
CA ARG A 188 10.41 11.93 9.51
C ARG A 188 10.86 12.27 10.94
N ASP A 189 11.86 13.12 11.03
CA ASP A 189 12.56 13.56 12.24
C ASP A 189 13.37 12.47 12.97
N HIS A 190 13.32 11.21 12.51
CA HIS A 190 14.16 10.15 13.06
C HIS A 190 15.61 10.35 12.61
N GLY A 191 16.51 10.52 13.59
CA GLY A 191 17.91 10.88 13.33
C GLY A 191 18.15 12.39 13.06
N GLY A 192 17.16 13.25 13.33
CA GLY A 192 17.31 14.72 13.30
C GLY A 192 16.18 15.44 12.57
N THR A 193 15.98 16.73 12.86
CA THR A 193 14.89 17.54 12.28
C THR A 193 14.90 17.53 10.75
N ASN A 194 13.74 17.27 10.16
CA ASN A 194 13.45 17.07 8.74
C ASN A 194 14.21 15.91 8.07
N ASN A 195 14.85 15.03 8.83
CA ASN A 195 15.48 13.84 8.29
C ASN A 195 14.51 12.66 8.31
N TRP A 196 14.45 11.89 7.23
CA TRP A 196 13.83 10.57 7.24
C TRP A 196 14.85 9.53 7.68
N GLY A 197 14.48 8.71 8.66
CA GLY A 197 15.33 7.65 9.20
C GLY A 197 14.56 6.36 9.45
N GLU A 198 15.26 5.22 9.36
CA GLU A 198 14.72 3.92 9.74
C GLU A 198 14.54 3.87 11.25
N VAL A 199 13.29 3.67 11.70
CA VAL A 199 12.95 3.52 13.12
C VAL A 199 13.19 2.09 13.56
N THR A 200 12.71 1.12 12.77
CA THR A 200 12.86 -0.30 13.08
C THR A 200 12.60 -1.18 11.86
N LYS A 201 13.13 -2.40 11.91
CA LYS A 201 12.77 -3.52 11.04
C LYS A 201 11.80 -4.44 11.76
N LEU A 202 10.64 -4.67 11.16
CA LEU A 202 9.60 -5.59 11.60
C LEU A 202 9.84 -6.98 11.02
N THR A 203 9.63 -7.98 11.86
CA THR A 203 9.56 -9.41 11.52
C THR A 203 8.42 -10.02 12.31
N ALA A 204 7.77 -11.06 11.76
CA ALA A 204 6.78 -11.83 12.51
C ALA A 204 7.42 -12.50 13.73
N SER A 205 6.70 -12.54 14.86
CA SER A 205 7.14 -13.20 16.10
C SER A 205 7.34 -14.71 15.94
N ASP A 206 6.63 -15.30 14.97
CA ASP A 206 6.69 -16.70 14.56
C ASP A 206 7.28 -16.89 13.16
N ALA A 207 8.14 -15.96 12.70
CA ALA A 207 8.70 -15.97 11.36
C ALA A 207 9.42 -17.29 11.02
N GLU A 208 9.11 -17.81 9.83
CA GLU A 208 9.69 -19.00 9.22
C GLU A 208 10.16 -18.69 7.80
N GLN A 209 11.01 -19.58 7.27
CA GLN A 209 11.46 -19.54 5.88
C GLN A 209 10.26 -19.52 4.92
N GLN A 210 10.34 -18.69 3.88
CA GLN A 210 9.32 -18.53 2.83
C GLN A 210 7.97 -17.95 3.28
N ASP A 211 7.85 -17.39 4.49
CA ASP A 211 6.60 -16.73 4.93
C ASP A 211 6.24 -15.50 4.07
N HIS A 212 7.21 -14.92 3.36
CA HIS A 212 7.04 -13.77 2.48
C HIS A 212 6.45 -12.54 3.21
N PHE A 213 6.84 -12.33 4.46
CA PHE A 213 6.41 -11.20 5.28
C PHE A 213 6.82 -9.86 4.64
N GLY A 214 5.88 -8.93 4.52
CA GLY A 214 6.12 -7.64 3.86
C GLY A 214 5.68 -7.58 2.40
N ILE A 215 5.03 -8.62 1.87
CA ILE A 215 4.44 -8.59 0.52
C ILE A 215 3.40 -7.47 0.37
N GLY A 216 2.62 -7.23 1.43
CA GLY A 216 1.67 -6.14 1.55
C GLY A 216 1.89 -5.40 2.85
N VAL A 217 1.87 -4.07 2.81
CA VAL A 217 2.01 -3.21 3.99
C VAL A 217 0.97 -2.09 3.97
N ALA A 218 0.48 -1.72 5.16
CA ALA A 218 -0.37 -0.55 5.36
C ALA A 218 -0.01 0.13 6.69
N VAL A 219 -0.28 1.43 6.80
CA VAL A 219 -0.08 2.22 8.02
C VAL A 219 -1.20 3.24 8.18
N SER A 220 -1.65 3.44 9.42
CA SER A 220 -2.62 4.46 9.79
C SER A 220 -2.37 4.84 11.24
N GLY A 221 -1.99 6.10 11.48
CA GLY A 221 -1.58 6.60 12.79
C GLY A 221 -0.46 5.74 13.40
N ASP A 222 -0.74 5.21 14.59
CA ASP A 222 0.18 4.39 15.38
C ASP A 222 0.05 2.87 15.11
N ARG A 223 -0.52 2.49 13.96
CA ARG A 223 -0.71 1.08 13.57
C ARG A 223 -0.14 0.78 12.21
N ALA A 224 0.49 -0.39 12.10
CA ALA A 224 0.94 -0.96 10.86
C ALA A 224 0.34 -2.37 10.68
N LEU A 225 0.07 -2.73 9.43
CA LEU A 225 -0.45 -4.04 9.05
C LEU A 225 0.48 -4.62 7.97
N VAL A 226 0.95 -5.84 8.19
CA VAL A 226 1.92 -6.49 7.31
C VAL A 226 1.45 -7.89 6.93
N GLY A 227 1.33 -8.16 5.64
CA GLY A 227 0.91 -9.46 5.11
C GLY A 227 2.07 -10.44 4.94
N ALA A 228 1.75 -11.73 5.06
CA ALA A 228 2.64 -12.87 4.84
C ALA A 228 1.83 -14.00 4.16
N HIS A 229 1.79 -13.99 2.82
CA HIS A 229 0.82 -14.79 2.05
C HIS A 229 1.12 -16.28 1.97
N GLU A 230 2.35 -16.69 2.28
CA GLU A 230 2.77 -18.11 2.32
C GLU A 230 2.78 -18.70 3.73
N LYS A 231 2.41 -17.91 4.76
CA LYS A 231 2.33 -18.39 6.13
C LYS A 231 1.28 -19.50 6.27
N LEU A 232 1.53 -20.44 7.19
CA LEU A 232 0.70 -21.63 7.46
C LEU A 232 0.69 -22.69 6.33
N GLY A 233 1.70 -22.64 5.45
CA GLY A 233 1.86 -23.58 4.34
C GLY A 233 1.20 -23.10 3.06
N PHE A 234 1.34 -23.90 1.99
CA PHE A 234 1.00 -23.62 0.58
C PHE A 234 -0.01 -22.49 0.38
N ASN A 235 0.49 -21.25 0.36
CA ASN A 235 -0.22 -20.03 0.02
C ASN A 235 -1.56 -19.86 0.78
N VAL A 236 -1.59 -20.18 2.09
CA VAL A 236 -2.75 -19.94 2.97
C VAL A 236 -2.77 -18.47 3.40
N GLY A 237 -1.73 -18.07 4.13
CA GLY A 237 -1.39 -16.69 4.44
C GLY A 237 -2.04 -16.09 5.70
N VAL A 238 -1.37 -15.08 6.24
CA VAL A 238 -1.80 -14.31 7.43
C VAL A 238 -1.47 -12.82 7.25
N ALA A 239 -1.95 -11.98 8.18
CA ALA A 239 -1.48 -10.61 8.32
C ALA A 239 -1.25 -10.25 9.79
N TYR A 240 -0.18 -9.51 10.08
CA TYR A 240 0.25 -9.13 11.41
C TYR A 240 -0.01 -7.64 11.66
N VAL A 241 -0.60 -7.32 12.81
CA VAL A 241 -0.83 -5.96 13.30
C VAL A 241 0.27 -5.58 14.26
N TYR A 242 0.89 -4.43 14.02
CA TYR A 242 1.87 -3.81 14.92
C TYR A 242 1.31 -2.49 15.45
N GLU A 243 1.58 -2.19 16.71
CA GLU A 243 1.24 -0.92 17.35
C GLU A 243 2.51 -0.19 17.82
N ARG A 244 2.54 1.13 17.58
CA ARG A 244 3.57 2.00 18.11
C ARG A 244 3.42 2.13 19.63
N ASN A 245 4.56 2.21 20.30
CA ASN A 245 4.75 2.19 21.75
C ASN A 245 4.52 0.82 22.42
N GLU A 246 4.19 -0.23 21.66
CA GLU A 246 4.19 -1.59 22.18
C GLU A 246 5.64 -2.08 22.33
N GLY A 247 6.02 -2.51 23.53
CA GLY A 247 7.40 -2.88 23.86
C GLY A 247 8.32 -1.71 24.24
N GLY A 248 7.82 -0.48 24.34
CA GLY A 248 8.58 0.70 24.82
C GLY A 248 8.31 1.97 23.99
N VAL A 249 8.74 3.14 24.49
CA VAL A 249 8.55 4.43 23.78
C VAL A 249 9.14 4.35 22.37
N ASP A 250 8.33 4.70 21.36
CA ASP A 250 8.65 4.61 19.93
C ASP A 250 8.96 3.20 19.39
N GLY A 251 8.78 2.16 20.22
CA GLY A 251 8.83 0.76 19.77
C GLY A 251 7.64 0.42 18.88
N TRP A 252 7.78 -0.57 18.00
CA TRP A 252 6.67 -1.13 17.23
C TRP A 252 6.57 -2.62 17.56
N GLY A 253 5.55 -2.99 18.34
CA GLY A 253 5.33 -4.36 18.79
C GLY A 253 4.17 -5.02 18.08
N GLU A 254 4.30 -6.31 17.80
CA GLU A 254 3.22 -7.13 17.26
C GLU A 254 2.12 -7.33 18.32
N VAL A 255 0.88 -6.99 17.98
CA VAL A 255 -0.26 -7.07 18.91
C VAL A 255 -1.33 -8.08 18.49
N LYS A 256 -1.35 -8.49 17.21
CA LYS A 256 -2.37 -9.39 16.68
C LYS A 256 -1.94 -10.06 15.38
N THR A 257 -2.32 -11.31 15.19
CA THR A 257 -2.29 -12.02 13.90
C THR A 257 -3.72 -12.18 13.39
N LEU A 258 -3.95 -11.87 12.12
CA LEU A 258 -5.22 -11.99 11.41
C LEU A 258 -5.15 -13.17 10.45
N THR A 259 -6.20 -13.99 10.43
CA THR A 259 -6.36 -15.13 9.51
C THR A 259 -7.74 -15.04 8.85
N ALA A 260 -7.86 -15.56 7.63
CA ALA A 260 -9.17 -15.77 7.02
C ALA A 260 -10.00 -16.76 7.85
N SER A 261 -11.32 -16.52 7.94
CA SER A 261 -12.24 -17.39 8.71
C SER A 261 -12.45 -18.77 8.07
N ASP A 262 -12.14 -18.87 6.79
CA ASP A 262 -12.31 -20.02 5.89
C ASP A 262 -11.01 -20.39 5.17
N ALA A 263 -9.87 -19.99 5.76
CA ALA A 263 -8.53 -20.14 5.21
C ALA A 263 -8.26 -21.56 4.65
N GLN A 264 -7.85 -21.60 3.40
CA GLN A 264 -7.47 -22.80 2.66
C GLN A 264 -6.15 -22.59 1.91
N THR A 265 -5.56 -23.70 1.48
CA THR A 265 -4.35 -23.67 0.65
C THR A 265 -4.65 -22.98 -0.67
N ASN A 266 -3.74 -22.12 -1.13
CA ASN A 266 -3.88 -21.26 -2.31
C ASN A 266 -4.89 -20.11 -2.20
N ASP A 267 -5.29 -19.66 -1.01
CA ASP A 267 -6.11 -18.44 -0.88
C ASP A 267 -5.27 -17.15 -1.00
N ALA A 268 -3.99 -17.21 -0.61
CA ALA A 268 -3.05 -16.09 -0.57
C ALA A 268 -3.50 -14.92 0.32
N PHE A 269 -4.07 -15.21 1.50
CA PHE A 269 -4.48 -14.18 2.44
C PHE A 269 -3.28 -13.34 2.89
N GLY A 270 -3.41 -12.02 2.89
CA GLY A 270 -2.29 -11.12 3.22
C GLY A 270 -1.48 -10.67 2.01
N TRP A 271 -1.83 -11.11 0.79
CA TRP A 271 -1.21 -10.59 -0.43
C TRP A 271 -1.34 -9.07 -0.57
N SER A 272 -2.50 -8.53 -0.18
CA SER A 272 -2.74 -7.09 -0.13
C SER A 272 -3.42 -6.73 1.17
N VAL A 273 -3.08 -5.57 1.71
CA VAL A 273 -3.61 -5.08 2.97
C VAL A 273 -3.93 -3.59 2.87
N ALA A 274 -4.95 -3.15 3.60
CA ALA A 274 -5.29 -1.76 3.79
C ALA A 274 -5.70 -1.52 5.24
N LEU A 275 -5.43 -0.32 5.74
CA LEU A 275 -5.73 0.07 7.11
C LEU A 275 -6.27 1.49 7.13
N SER A 276 -7.34 1.70 7.87
CA SER A 276 -7.87 3.03 8.20
C SER A 276 -8.38 2.97 9.64
N ASP A 277 -7.70 3.70 10.54
CA ASP A 277 -8.03 3.73 11.97
C ASP A 277 -8.07 2.30 12.59
N ASP A 278 -9.26 1.86 13.00
CA ASP A 278 -9.51 0.54 13.58
C ASP A 278 -9.93 -0.51 12.54
N ILE A 279 -10.07 -0.15 11.26
CA ILE A 279 -10.54 -1.08 10.23
C ILE A 279 -9.37 -1.56 9.38
N ALA A 280 -9.10 -2.85 9.45
CA ALA A 280 -8.18 -3.53 8.55
C ALA A 280 -8.95 -4.27 7.46
N VAL A 281 -8.45 -4.21 6.23
CA VAL A 281 -8.91 -5.03 5.12
C VAL A 281 -7.75 -5.85 4.60
N VAL A 282 -7.95 -7.16 4.46
CA VAL A 282 -6.93 -8.08 3.96
C VAL A 282 -7.47 -8.86 2.77
N GLY A 283 -6.74 -8.82 1.66
CA GLY A 283 -7.07 -9.53 0.44
C GLY A 283 -6.48 -10.95 0.41
N ALA A 284 -7.25 -11.88 -0.13
CA ALA A 284 -6.86 -13.23 -0.49
C ALA A 284 -7.09 -13.39 -1.98
N ILE A 285 -6.07 -13.14 -2.79
CA ILE A 285 -6.24 -12.92 -4.25
C ILE A 285 -6.63 -14.19 -5.01
N THR A 286 -6.34 -15.37 -4.46
CA THR A 286 -6.59 -16.65 -5.10
C THR A 286 -7.68 -17.48 -4.41
N GLU A 287 -8.40 -16.90 -3.44
CA GLU A 287 -9.54 -17.53 -2.78
C GLU A 287 -10.62 -17.94 -3.81
N ASP A 288 -11.07 -19.19 -3.71
CA ASP A 288 -11.85 -19.86 -4.76
C ASP A 288 -13.37 -19.60 -4.69
N GLY A 289 -13.86 -18.91 -3.66
CA GLY A 289 -15.26 -18.60 -3.42
C GLY A 289 -16.12 -19.84 -3.17
N SER A 290 -17.26 -19.67 -2.50
CA SER A 290 -18.28 -20.74 -2.37
C SER A 290 -19.14 -20.95 -3.63
N GLY A 291 -18.74 -20.37 -4.78
CA GLY A 291 -19.51 -20.35 -6.02
C GLY A 291 -19.32 -21.60 -6.90
N PRO A 292 -20.24 -21.87 -7.85
CA PRO A 292 -20.17 -23.05 -8.73
C PRO A 292 -19.01 -23.04 -9.75
N VAL A 293 -18.13 -22.03 -9.71
CA VAL A 293 -16.99 -21.86 -10.60
C VAL A 293 -15.72 -21.71 -9.75
N GLY A 294 -15.19 -22.83 -9.25
CA GLY A 294 -13.98 -22.88 -8.41
C GLY A 294 -12.71 -22.47 -9.15
N PHE A 295 -12.55 -21.18 -9.40
CA PHE A 295 -11.31 -20.58 -9.91
C PHE A 295 -11.13 -19.21 -9.24
N SER A 296 -10.25 -19.14 -8.25
CA SER A 296 -9.51 -17.97 -7.75
C SER A 296 -10.20 -16.62 -7.98
N SER A 297 -11.44 -16.49 -7.50
CA SER A 297 -12.24 -15.26 -7.65
C SER A 297 -11.72 -14.13 -6.78
N GLY A 298 -10.96 -14.49 -5.74
CA GLY A 298 -10.42 -13.60 -4.73
C GLY A 298 -11.48 -13.17 -3.72
N ALA A 299 -11.03 -12.95 -2.48
CA ALA A 299 -11.82 -12.43 -1.38
C ALA A 299 -11.13 -11.26 -0.69
N ALA A 300 -11.92 -10.45 0.02
CA ALA A 300 -11.44 -9.43 0.93
C ALA A 300 -12.13 -9.56 2.29
N TYR A 301 -11.33 -9.59 3.34
CA TYR A 301 -11.78 -9.78 4.71
C TYR A 301 -11.64 -8.48 5.48
N VAL A 302 -12.68 -8.08 6.20
CA VAL A 302 -12.70 -6.85 6.99
C VAL A 302 -12.63 -7.21 8.46
N PHE A 303 -11.68 -6.61 9.17
CA PHE A 303 -11.46 -6.80 10.60
C PHE A 303 -11.64 -5.49 11.34
N ASP A 304 -12.35 -5.56 12.45
CA ASP A 304 -12.36 -4.52 13.48
C ASP A 304 -11.23 -4.78 14.48
N LEU A 305 -10.33 -3.81 14.61
CA LEU A 305 -9.16 -3.81 15.47
C LEU A 305 -9.40 -3.05 16.77
N GLN A 306 -10.65 -2.69 17.10
CA GLN A 306 -11.01 -2.27 18.44
C GLN A 306 -10.76 -3.43 19.41
N LEU A 307 -9.55 -3.45 19.97
CA LEU A 307 -9.31 -4.16 21.20
C LEU A 307 -10.22 -3.51 22.25
N PRO A 308 -10.92 -4.27 23.11
CA PRO A 308 -11.52 -3.67 24.28
C PRO A 308 -10.36 -3.03 25.06
N LYS A 309 -10.26 -1.69 25.01
CA LYS A 309 -9.36 -0.95 25.89
C LYS A 309 -9.66 -1.48 27.27
N SER A 310 -8.68 -2.12 27.90
CA SER A 310 -8.81 -2.51 29.30
C SER A 310 -9.13 -1.22 30.05
N THR A 311 -10.40 -1.05 30.42
CA THR A 311 -10.76 0.00 31.36
C THR A 311 -9.89 -0.29 32.58
N PRO A 312 -9.04 0.64 33.04
CA PRO A 312 -8.28 0.42 34.25
C PRO A 312 -9.30 0.02 35.31
N LEU A 313 -9.09 -1.15 35.93
CA LEU A 313 -9.89 -1.54 37.09
C LEU A 313 -9.89 -0.34 38.02
N PRO A 314 -11.07 0.15 38.47
CA PRO A 314 -11.09 1.19 39.48
C PRO A 314 -10.20 0.71 40.63
N PRO A 315 -9.34 1.58 41.20
CA PRO A 315 -8.47 1.18 42.30
C PRO A 315 -9.32 0.50 43.36
N PRO A 316 -8.81 -0.55 44.04
CA PRO A 316 -9.58 -1.27 45.03
C PRO A 316 -10.16 -0.24 45.99
N ILE A 317 -11.49 -0.21 46.08
CA ILE A 317 -12.19 0.72 46.96
C ILE A 317 -11.74 0.37 48.38
N GLY A 318 -10.79 1.16 48.89
CA GLY A 318 -10.42 1.12 50.29
C GLY A 318 -11.70 1.37 51.08
N GLY A 319 -12.04 0.42 51.96
CA GLY A 319 -13.28 0.48 52.72
C GLY A 319 -13.44 1.83 53.41
N PHE A 320 -14.67 2.33 53.46
CA PHE A 320 -15.34 2.65 54.71
C PHE A 320 -16.77 3.15 54.46
N ALA A 321 -17.63 2.77 55.41
CA ALA A 321 -18.85 3.40 55.88
C ALA A 321 -20.00 3.62 54.88
N LEU A 322 -21.10 2.91 55.14
CA LEU A 322 -22.44 3.33 54.76
C LEU A 322 -22.69 4.73 55.32
N ASP A 323 -22.77 5.73 54.44
CA ASP A 323 -23.48 6.96 54.76
C ASP A 323 -24.65 7.12 53.79
N SER A 324 -25.83 7.24 54.37
CA SER A 324 -27.11 7.26 53.69
C SER A 324 -27.47 8.69 53.33
N ASP A 325 -27.08 9.14 52.15
CA ASP A 325 -27.71 10.33 51.56
C ASP A 325 -27.63 10.32 50.03
N LEU A 326 -28.69 9.81 49.41
CA LEU A 326 -28.96 9.96 47.99
C LEU A 326 -29.50 11.37 47.75
N ARG A 327 -28.65 12.26 47.20
CA ARG A 327 -29.13 13.46 46.50
C ARG A 327 -28.51 13.58 45.11
N SER A 328 -29.43 13.72 44.17
CA SER A 328 -29.30 13.85 42.72
C SER A 328 -28.34 14.93 42.25
N LEU A 329 -27.56 14.64 41.20
CA LEU A 329 -26.91 15.64 40.34
C LEU A 329 -27.20 15.36 38.85
N PRO A 330 -27.25 16.40 37.99
CA PRO A 330 -27.94 16.36 36.70
C PRO A 330 -27.06 15.84 35.55
N LEU A 331 -27.75 15.42 34.49
CA LEU A 331 -27.22 14.89 33.24
C LEU A 331 -26.57 16.01 32.40
N GLU A 332 -25.27 15.96 32.17
CA GLU A 332 -24.56 16.88 31.28
C GLU A 332 -24.43 16.25 29.88
N THR A 333 -25.01 16.92 28.88
CA THR A 333 -25.02 16.52 27.47
C THR A 333 -23.70 16.91 26.80
N ALA A 334 -22.92 15.92 26.35
CA ALA A 334 -21.76 16.15 25.51
C ALA A 334 -22.16 16.27 24.02
N ALA A 335 -21.73 17.35 23.38
CA ALA A 335 -21.87 17.60 21.94
C ALA A 335 -20.83 16.79 21.12
N PRO A 336 -21.12 16.43 19.86
CA PRO A 336 -20.18 15.67 19.04
C PRO A 336 -19.07 16.57 18.47
N HIS A 337 -17.81 16.20 18.70
CA HIS A 337 -16.67 16.73 17.95
C HIS A 337 -16.59 16.01 16.59
N SER A 338 -16.76 16.76 15.51
CA SER A 338 -16.51 16.32 14.13
C SER A 338 -15.01 16.41 13.82
N ALA A 339 -14.36 15.26 13.60
CA ALA A 339 -13.06 15.19 12.93
C ALA A 339 -13.28 14.98 11.41
N PRO A 340 -12.43 15.54 10.53
CA PRO A 340 -12.56 15.34 9.09
C PRO A 340 -12.22 13.89 8.72
N SER A 341 -13.07 13.26 7.92
CA SER A 341 -12.84 11.92 7.38
C SER A 341 -11.74 11.96 6.33
N THR A 342 -10.60 11.33 6.61
CA THR A 342 -9.60 10.98 5.60
C THR A 342 -10.16 9.83 4.77
N VAL A 343 -10.41 10.06 3.49
CA VAL A 343 -10.72 8.99 2.54
C VAL A 343 -9.40 8.44 2.03
N ILE A 344 -8.93 7.34 2.62
CA ILE A 344 -7.82 6.56 2.05
C ILE A 344 -8.40 5.73 0.91
N VAL A 345 -8.13 6.14 -0.33
CA VAL A 345 -8.23 5.24 -1.47
C VAL A 345 -7.02 4.31 -1.37
N ALA A 346 -7.22 3.13 -0.78
CA ALA A 346 -6.26 2.05 -0.91
C ALA A 346 -6.14 1.73 -2.41
N ALA A 347 -5.04 2.15 -3.02
CA ALA A 347 -4.64 1.60 -4.29
C ALA A 347 -4.26 0.14 -4.00
N ILE A 348 -5.22 -0.76 -4.19
CA ILE A 348 -4.92 -2.18 -4.36
C ILE A 348 -3.98 -2.20 -5.56
N ALA A 349 -2.68 -2.41 -5.32
CA ALA A 349 -1.73 -2.71 -6.36
C ALA A 349 -2.31 -3.93 -7.10
N ALA A 350 -2.74 -3.73 -8.33
CA ALA A 350 -3.15 -4.82 -9.19
C ALA A 350 -1.93 -5.72 -9.35
N ALA A 351 -1.93 -6.87 -8.67
CA ALA A 351 -0.99 -7.93 -8.96
C ALA A 351 -1.11 -8.24 -10.46
N ALA A 352 -0.03 -7.97 -11.19
CA ALA A 352 0.00 -8.27 -12.61
C ALA A 352 -0.17 -9.79 -12.76
N CYS A 353 -1.32 -10.21 -13.29
CA CYS A 353 -1.58 -11.59 -13.64
C CYS A 353 -0.54 -12.03 -14.68
N LEU A 354 0.38 -12.91 -14.28
CA LEU A 354 1.37 -13.51 -15.17
C LEU A 354 0.68 -14.69 -15.90
N VAL A 355 -0.19 -14.40 -16.86
CA VAL A 355 -0.70 -15.45 -17.76
C VAL A 355 0.42 -15.81 -18.74
N THR A 356 1.12 -16.91 -18.47
CA THR A 356 1.98 -17.53 -19.47
C THR A 356 1.09 -18.12 -20.57
N ALA A 357 1.08 -17.48 -21.74
CA ALA A 357 0.40 -18.01 -22.91
C ALA A 357 1.19 -19.23 -23.44
N GLY A 358 0.93 -20.41 -22.88
CA GLY A 358 1.35 -21.69 -23.42
C GLY A 358 0.55 -22.00 -24.69
N GLY A 359 1.07 -21.58 -25.85
CA GLY A 359 0.50 -21.91 -27.16
C GLY A 359 0.62 -23.40 -27.45
N VAL A 360 -0.45 -24.17 -27.23
CA VAL A 360 -0.56 -25.54 -27.75
C VAL A 360 -1.28 -25.48 -29.10
N ALA A 361 -0.50 -25.62 -30.18
CA ALA A 361 -1.00 -25.71 -31.54
C ALA A 361 -1.75 -27.03 -31.75
N TRP A 362 -3.08 -26.96 -31.90
CA TRP A 362 -3.89 -28.09 -32.37
C TRP A 362 -3.87 -28.17 -33.90
N HIS A 363 -3.13 -29.15 -34.45
CA HIS A 363 -3.21 -29.51 -35.86
C HIS A 363 -4.51 -30.30 -36.14
N ALA A 364 -5.51 -29.63 -36.71
CA ALA A 364 -6.71 -30.28 -37.23
C ALA A 364 -6.40 -31.06 -38.54
N ARG A 365 -6.19 -32.37 -38.46
CA ARG A 365 -6.19 -33.25 -39.64
C ARG A 365 -7.62 -33.49 -40.13
N ARG A 366 -8.02 -32.80 -41.20
CA ARG A 366 -9.22 -33.16 -41.99
C ARG A 366 -8.96 -34.45 -42.78
N ARG A 367 -9.55 -35.57 -42.38
CA ARG A 367 -9.71 -36.75 -43.25
C ARG A 367 -10.89 -36.50 -44.19
N ARG A 368 -10.61 -36.31 -45.49
CA ARG A 368 -11.61 -36.50 -46.55
C ARG A 368 -11.82 -38.00 -46.76
N ARG A 369 -13.05 -38.47 -46.64
CA ARG A 369 -13.52 -39.72 -47.25
C ARG A 369 -14.32 -39.37 -48.51
N SER A 370 -14.04 -40.09 -49.58
CA SER A 370 -14.90 -40.21 -50.77
C SER A 370 -14.60 -41.57 -51.41
N PRO A 371 -15.56 -42.09 -52.17
CA PRO A 371 -16.65 -42.97 -51.75
C PRO A 371 -16.19 -44.37 -51.32
#